data_AF-A0A965NVS5-F1
#
_entry.id   AF-A0A965NVS5-F1
#
_cell.length_a   1.000
_cell.length_b   1.000
_cell.length_c   1.000
_cell.angle_alpha   90.00
_cell.angle_beta   90.00
_cell.angle_gamma   90.00
#
_symmetry.space_group_name_H-M   'P 1'
#
loop_
_entity.id
_entity.type
_entity.pdbx_description
1 polymer ?
#
loop_
_entity_poly.entity_id
_entity_poly.type
_entity_poly.pdbx_seq_one_letter_code
_entity_poly.pdbx_strand_id
1 'polypeptide(L)' 'MANTSPGYAITIRIEGTASKQPVSEITQAVTEAGASITALDVVESFLEKVVIDVTCNAID' A
#
# COMPACT_ATOMS: atom_id res chain seq x y z
N MET A 1 -10.01 -20.45 -2.35
CA MET A 1 -9.41 -19.38 -1.52
C MET A 1 -8.03 -19.11 -2.05
N ALA A 2 -7.77 -17.90 -2.56
CA ALA A 2 -6.40 -17.46 -2.79
C ALA A 2 -5.68 -17.51 -1.42
N ASN A 3 -4.66 -18.34 -1.33
CA ASN A 3 -3.98 -18.61 -0.07
C ASN A 3 -3.00 -17.46 0.18
N THR A 4 -3.48 -16.37 0.77
CA THR A 4 -2.62 -15.30 1.28
C THR A 4 -1.88 -15.82 2.51
N SER A 5 -0.94 -16.75 2.30
CA SER A 5 -0.05 -17.21 3.36
C SER A 5 0.76 -16.00 3.84
N PRO A 6 0.98 -15.82 5.16
CA PRO A 6 1.86 -14.78 5.70
C PRO A 6 3.27 -14.78 5.07
N GLY A 7 3.68 -15.88 4.41
CA GLY A 7 4.90 -15.96 3.61
C GLY A 7 4.91 -15.11 2.33
N TYR A 8 3.80 -14.47 1.95
CA TYR A 8 3.68 -13.54 0.81
C TYR A 8 3.52 -12.08 1.24
N ALA A 9 3.90 -11.75 2.47
CA ALA A 9 3.95 -10.36 2.90
C ALA A 9 5.02 -9.61 2.10
N ILE A 10 4.59 -8.63 1.32
CA ILE A 10 5.47 -7.72 0.57
C ILE A 10 5.32 -6.31 1.12
N THR A 11 6.43 -5.59 1.26
CA THR A 11 6.42 -4.15 1.57
C THR A 11 6.82 -3.39 0.31
N ILE A 12 5.95 -2.47 -0.10
CA ILE A 12 6.13 -1.63 -1.28
C ILE A 12 6.29 -0.20 -0.81
N ARG A 13 7.30 0.50 -1.32
CA ARG A 13 7.45 1.95 -1.14
C ARG A 13 6.89 2.69 -2.35
N ILE A 14 5.91 3.56 -2.12
CA ILE A 14 5.23 4.33 -3.16
C ILE A 14 5.46 5.82 -2.90
N GLU A 15 5.81 6.55 -3.95
CA GLU A 15 5.75 8.02 -3.96
C GLU A 15 4.48 8.47 -4.69
N GLY A 16 3.71 9.36 -4.07
CA GLY A 16 2.50 9.92 -4.64
C GLY A 16 2.37 11.42 -4.42
N THR A 17 1.67 12.11 -5.32
CA THR A 17 1.40 13.55 -5.19
C THR A 17 0.49 13.82 -4.00
N ALA A 18 0.87 14.74 -3.11
CA ALA A 18 0.11 15.04 -1.89
C ALA A 18 -1.35 15.47 -2.19
N SER A 19 -1.57 16.20 -3.28
CA SER A 19 -2.89 16.67 -3.73
C SER A 19 -3.86 15.55 -4.14
N LYS A 20 -3.35 14.34 -4.40
CA LYS A 20 -4.16 13.18 -4.83
C LYS A 20 -4.57 12.24 -3.70
N GLN A 21 -4.24 12.57 -2.45
CA GLN A 21 -4.54 11.71 -1.30
C GLN A 21 -4.00 10.26 -1.50
N PRO A 22 -2.68 10.11 -1.71
CA PRO A 22 -2.08 8.86 -2.18
C PRO A 22 -2.28 7.66 -1.24
N VAL A 23 -2.46 7.91 0.06
CA VAL A 23 -2.80 6.88 1.05
C VAL A 23 -4.15 6.23 0.74
N SER A 24 -5.15 7.02 0.36
CA SER A 24 -6.47 6.50 0.01
C SER A 24 -6.42 5.74 -1.31
N GLU A 25 -5.74 6.31 -2.32
CA GLU A 25 -5.62 5.68 -3.64
C GLU A 25 -4.93 4.30 -3.54
N ILE A 26 -3.81 4.20 -2.80
CA ILE A 26 -3.10 2.92 -2.68
C ILE A 26 -3.90 1.90 -1.85
N THR A 27 -4.58 2.34 -0.79
CA THR A 27 -5.42 1.46 0.04
C THR A 27 -6.53 0.84 -0.81
N GLN A 28 -7.17 1.66 -1.64
CA GLN A 28 -8.20 1.20 -2.56
C GLN A 28 -7.62 0.24 -3.62
N ALA A 29 -6.53 0.62 -4.30
CA ALA A 29 -5.93 -0.20 -5.33
C ALA A 29 -5.50 -1.58 -4.84
N VAL A 30 -4.90 -1.66 -3.64
CA VAL A 30 -4.48 -2.93 -3.02
C VAL A 30 -5.70 -3.79 -2.67
N THR A 31 -6.77 -3.17 -2.16
CA THR A 31 -8.02 -3.87 -1.84
C THR A 31 -8.72 -4.38 -3.09
N GLU A 32 -8.76 -3.58 -4.17
CA GLU A 32 -9.32 -3.97 -5.47
C GLU A 32 -8.55 -5.10 -6.13
N ALA A 33 -7.22 -5.15 -5.91
CA ALA A 33 -6.37 -6.26 -6.31
C ALA A 33 -6.59 -7.54 -5.46
N GLY A 34 -7.46 -7.51 -4.45
CA GLY A 34 -7.76 -8.65 -3.58
C GLY A 34 -6.68 -8.96 -2.54
N ALA A 35 -5.64 -8.14 -2.44
CA ALA A 35 -4.60 -8.27 -1.43
C ALA A 35 -5.08 -7.70 -0.08
N SER A 36 -4.56 -8.26 1.01
CA SER A 36 -4.90 -7.80 2.37
C SER A 36 -3.78 -6.94 2.95
N ILE A 37 -4.08 -5.68 3.26
CA ILE A 37 -3.10 -4.78 3.89
C ILE A 37 -2.88 -5.21 5.34
N THR A 38 -1.61 -5.36 5.72
CA THR A 38 -1.18 -5.75 7.07
C THR A 38 -0.44 -4.62 7.80
N ALA A 39 0.17 -3.69 7.06
CA ALA A 39 0.72 -2.45 7.61
C ALA A 39 0.67 -1.32 6.58
N LEU A 40 0.54 -0.09 7.05
CA LEU A 40 0.63 1.11 6.22
C LEU A 40 1.24 2.23 7.05
N ASP A 41 2.27 2.88 6.53
CA ASP A 41 2.96 3.99 7.17
C ASP A 41 3.38 5.07 6.18
N VAL A 42 3.33 6.32 6.64
CA VAL A 42 3.83 7.48 5.88
C VAL A 42 5.27 7.71 6.32
N VAL A 43 6.21 7.44 5.42
CA VAL A 43 7.65 7.55 5.67
C VAL A 43 8.10 9.01 5.57
N GLU A 44 7.62 9.72 4.55
CA GLU A 44 7.94 11.13 4.31
C GLU A 44 6.70 11.89 3.87
N SER A 45 6.56 13.13 4.33
CA SER A 45 5.44 14.01 3.99
C SER A 45 5.96 15.40 3.64
N PHE A 46 5.84 15.76 2.37
CA PHE A 46 6.19 17.07 1.83
C PHE A 46 4.94 17.74 1.24
N LEU A 47 5.05 19.03 0.93
CA LEU A 47 3.95 19.82 0.34
C LEU A 47 3.44 19.25 -0.98
N GLU A 48 4.34 18.74 -1.83
CA GLU A 48 4.00 18.28 -3.18
C GLU A 48 3.93 16.76 -3.29
N LYS A 49 4.54 16.03 -2.35
CA LYS A 49 4.68 14.58 -2.42
C LYS A 49 4.64 13.90 -1.04
N VAL A 50 4.20 12.66 -1.03
CA VAL A 50 4.15 11.79 0.15
C VAL A 50 4.76 10.45 -0.24
N VAL A 51 5.61 9.92 0.63
CA VAL A 51 6.19 8.58 0.49
C VAL A 51 5.55 7.68 1.54
N ILE A 52 5.04 6.53 1.08
CA ILE A 52 4.25 5.61 1.87
C ILE A 52 4.85 4.22 1.72
N ASP A 53 5.03 3.51 2.83
CA ASP A 53 5.25 2.08 2.81
C ASP A 53 3.93 1.36 3.06
N VAL A 54 3.61 0.41 2.18
CA VAL A 54 2.44 -0.45 2.30
C VAL A 54 2.90 -1.88 2.35
N THR A 55 2.55 -2.56 3.43
CA THR A 55 2.74 -4.00 3.55
C THR A 55 1.42 -4.70 3.34
N CYS A 56 1.39 -5.65 2.41
CA CYS A 56 0.20 -6.46 2.15
C CYS A 56 0.56 -7.92 1.87
N ASN A 57 -0.39 -8.81 2.12
CA ASN A 57 -0.32 -10.19 1.67
C ASN A 57 -0.87 -10.24 0.24
N ALA A 58 0.02 -10.49 -0.71
CA ALA A 58 -0.34 -10.61 -2.11
C ALA A 58 -1.15 -11.89 -2.37
N ILE A 59 -1.96 -11.84 -3.43
CA ILE A 59 -2.60 -13.02 -4.02
C ILE A 59 -1.87 -13.37 -5.33
N ASP A 60 -1.84 -14.66 -5.66
CA ASP A 60 -1.39 -15.17 -6.97
C ASP A 60 -2.52 -15.04 -8.01
#